data_AF-A0A661XZF8-F1
#
_entry.id   AF-A0A661XZF8-F1
#
_cell.length_a   1.000
_cell.length_b   1.000
_cell.length_c   1.000
_cell.angle_alpha   90.00
_cell.angle_beta   90.00
_cell.angle_gamma   90.00
#
_symmetry.space_group_name_H-M   'P 1'
#
loop_
_entity.id
_entity.type
_entity.pdbx_description
1 polymer ?
#
loop_
_entity_poly.entity_id
_entity_poly.type
_entity_poly.pdbx_seq_one_letter_code
_entity_poly.pdbx_strand_id
1 'polypeptide(L)'
;MLSVQFIKQQTDLSPFYRIIVIVKNGVNKYDPFMRFALRAIMFLFTKIFGIKANVPTEVKKLKGPFLLLSNHLGIFDPFVVGYFIKEPVQFVSSDAAFHTPFMRWFLTNLGVIKKKKNIRDSQMIRDLLTVIKRGNAVGIFPEGTRSWTGSTLPIDPSIGKLVKLLNVPVVTSKMKGMQLFNPRWYPKIRPTKVVIDYHLTISEQQLKDFNQEEIVLRILEDLNHDEVDYQKERKQKIHSSHRAEYINHVLFLCPECRSIDQFRVDKNDFCCSICDNKTHINQFSFFESDNGEKLKFDNIRDWFNWQAKELRKLVRGKFENKSSEAIFYNDKMVLFEEEGPDFKEFGSGRLSFYIDRIVFESIDGNSKELLISDIQTISPQLRERIELFYKGKALRIVGEERGVSGVKWEIATNTIWRLTDEKFKVSSYFNEESID
;
A
#
# COMPACT_ATOMS: atom_id res chain seq x y z
N MET A 1 29.94 -33.37 -3.38
CA MET A 1 29.76 -33.85 -2.00
C MET A 1 28.88 -32.85 -1.27
N LEU A 2 27.57 -33.12 -1.20
CA LEU A 2 26.58 -32.30 -0.50
C LEU A 2 26.43 -32.84 0.92
N SER A 3 26.83 -32.08 1.94
CA SER A 3 26.66 -32.43 3.34
C SER A 3 25.28 -31.99 3.82
N VAL A 4 24.39 -32.95 4.06
CA VAL A 4 23.09 -32.78 4.72
C VAL A 4 23.30 -33.00 6.21
N GLN A 5 23.17 -31.96 7.04
CA GLN A 5 23.07 -32.11 8.49
C GLN A 5 21.59 -32.14 8.90
N PHE A 6 21.18 -33.26 9.51
CA PHE A 6 19.90 -33.44 10.18
C PHE A 6 20.01 -32.96 11.63
N ILE A 7 19.07 -32.11 12.07
CA ILE A 7 18.79 -31.90 13.51
C ILE A 7 17.47 -32.60 13.84
N LYS A 8 17.54 -33.53 14.80
CA LYS A 8 16.42 -34.26 15.41
C LYS A 8 15.88 -33.48 16.61
N GLN A 9 14.56 -33.23 16.66
CA GLN A 9 13.66 -33.30 17.83
C GLN A 9 12.24 -32.94 17.32
N GLN A 10 11.37 -33.91 17.04
CA GLN A 10 10.39 -34.58 17.91
C GLN A 10 9.14 -33.72 18.25
N THR A 11 8.15 -33.74 17.35
CA THR A 11 6.70 -33.67 17.65
C THR A 11 5.95 -34.39 16.52
N ASP A 12 5.08 -35.33 16.88
CA ASP A 12 4.23 -36.13 15.99
C ASP A 12 3.34 -35.25 15.09
N LEU A 13 3.53 -35.34 13.77
CA LEU A 13 2.56 -34.91 12.77
C LEU A 13 2.50 -35.98 11.66
N SER A 14 1.27 -36.30 11.23
CA SER A 14 0.91 -37.38 10.30
C SER A 14 1.61 -37.29 8.93
N PRO A 15 1.66 -38.38 8.13
CA PRO A 15 2.55 -38.50 6.97
C PRO A 15 2.24 -37.58 5.77
N PHE A 16 1.24 -36.70 5.85
CA PHE A 16 0.70 -35.96 4.69
C PHE A 16 1.33 -34.57 4.42
N TYR A 17 2.27 -34.09 5.25
CA TYR A 17 2.87 -32.76 5.06
C TYR A 17 4.41 -32.80 5.07
N ARG A 18 5.01 -33.27 3.97
CA ARG A 18 6.41 -32.96 3.64
C ARG A 18 6.50 -32.35 2.25
N ILE A 19 6.09 -31.09 2.12
CA ILE A 19 6.47 -30.27 0.96
C ILE A 19 7.90 -29.80 1.20
N ILE A 20 8.86 -30.44 0.52
CA ILE A 20 10.25 -29.96 0.48
C ILE A 20 10.26 -28.69 -0.35
N VAL A 21 10.31 -27.54 0.31
CA VAL A 21 10.58 -26.25 -0.35
C VAL A 21 12.08 -26.19 -0.62
N ILE A 22 12.50 -26.58 -1.82
CA ILE A 22 13.86 -26.31 -2.28
C ILE A 22 13.97 -24.79 -2.50
N VAL A 23 14.63 -24.10 -1.56
CA VAL A 23 15.01 -22.70 -1.75
C VAL A 23 16.13 -22.66 -2.79
N LYS A 24 15.77 -22.51 -4.06
CA LYS A 24 16.73 -22.17 -5.11
C LYS A 24 17.15 -20.71 -4.93
N ASN A 25 18.43 -20.42 -5.02
CA ASN A 25 18.93 -19.05 -5.03
C ASN A 25 18.48 -18.35 -6.32
N GLY A 26 17.65 -17.30 -6.19
CA GLY A 26 17.15 -16.47 -7.29
C GLY A 26 15.64 -16.57 -7.55
N VAL A 27 15.09 -15.62 -8.31
CA VAL A 27 13.66 -15.62 -8.67
C VAL A 27 13.26 -16.89 -9.44
N ASN A 28 12.19 -17.54 -8.98
CA ASN A 28 11.65 -18.74 -9.61
C ASN A 28 10.98 -18.44 -10.95
N LYS A 29 10.85 -19.48 -11.79
CA LYS A 29 9.96 -19.41 -12.94
C LYS A 29 8.52 -19.45 -12.46
N TYR A 30 7.64 -18.78 -13.20
CA TYR A 30 6.21 -18.87 -12.98
C TYR A 30 5.75 -20.31 -13.22
N ASP A 31 5.18 -20.95 -12.20
CA ASP A 31 4.69 -22.32 -12.30
C ASP A 31 3.46 -22.41 -13.25
N PRO A 32 3.49 -23.25 -14.31
CA PRO A 32 2.40 -23.33 -15.27
C PRO A 32 1.06 -23.78 -14.68
N PHE A 33 1.08 -24.68 -13.69
CA PHE A 33 -0.14 -25.17 -13.04
C PHE A 33 -0.76 -24.06 -12.18
N MET A 34 0.05 -23.37 -11.39
CA MET A 34 -0.39 -22.20 -10.62
C MET A 34 -0.93 -21.09 -11.52
N ARG A 35 -0.32 -20.87 -12.69
CA ARG A 35 -0.82 -19.92 -13.68
C ARG A 35 -2.20 -20.33 -14.19
N PHE A 36 -2.39 -21.60 -14.55
CA PHE A 36 -3.68 -22.11 -15.01
C PHE A 36 -4.76 -21.94 -13.93
N ALA A 37 -4.47 -22.37 -12.70
CA ALA A 37 -5.39 -22.24 -11.57
C ALA A 37 -5.74 -20.77 -11.29
N LEU A 38 -4.74 -19.89 -11.23
CA LEU A 38 -4.97 -18.46 -11.03
C LEU A 38 -5.81 -17.87 -12.17
N ARG A 39 -5.56 -18.23 -13.43
CA ARG A 39 -6.37 -17.75 -14.56
C ARG A 39 -7.81 -18.22 -14.48
N ALA A 40 -8.08 -19.45 -14.03
CA ALA A 40 -9.44 -19.95 -13.83
C ALA A 40 -10.16 -19.19 -12.71
N ILE A 41 -9.48 -18.97 -11.58
CA ILE A 41 -10.00 -18.17 -10.46
C ILE A 41 -10.29 -16.74 -10.92
N MET A 42 -9.34 -16.10 -11.62
CA MET A 42 -9.49 -14.73 -12.09
C MET A 42 -10.53 -14.59 -13.20
N PHE A 43 -10.75 -15.61 -14.03
CA PHE A 43 -11.87 -15.65 -14.96
C PHE A 43 -13.21 -15.57 -14.22
N LEU A 44 -13.42 -16.42 -13.22
CA LEU A 44 -14.64 -16.39 -12.41
C LEU A 44 -14.76 -15.06 -11.66
N PHE A 45 -13.68 -14.60 -11.02
CA PHE A 45 -13.64 -13.36 -10.26
C PHE A 45 -14.02 -12.14 -11.12
N THR A 46 -13.39 -11.99 -12.29
CA THR A 46 -13.68 -10.87 -13.21
C THR A 46 -15.10 -10.93 -13.77
N LYS A 47 -15.66 -12.14 -13.98
CA LYS A 47 -17.06 -12.32 -14.39
C LYS A 47 -18.05 -11.96 -13.30
N ILE A 48 -17.85 -12.45 -12.07
CA ILE A 48 -18.71 -12.17 -10.91
C ILE A 48 -18.76 -10.67 -10.63
N PHE A 49 -17.61 -10.00 -10.65
CA PHE A 49 -17.51 -8.59 -10.30
C PHE A 49 -17.58 -7.64 -11.51
N GLY A 50 -17.80 -8.16 -12.72
CA GLY A 50 -17.95 -7.35 -13.93
C GLY A 50 -16.72 -6.50 -14.28
N ILE A 51 -15.51 -6.98 -13.94
CA ILE A 51 -14.25 -6.30 -14.22
C ILE A 51 -13.94 -6.40 -15.72
N LYS A 52 -13.68 -5.26 -16.36
CA LYS A 52 -13.40 -5.16 -17.80
C LYS A 52 -12.01 -4.59 -18.05
N ALA A 53 -11.46 -4.90 -19.23
CA ALA A 53 -10.22 -4.29 -19.69
C ALA A 53 -10.32 -3.88 -21.15
N ASN A 54 -9.78 -2.71 -21.45
CA ASN A 54 -9.52 -2.21 -22.79
C ASN A 54 -8.05 -2.52 -23.10
N VAL A 55 -7.82 -3.60 -23.85
CA VAL A 55 -6.47 -4.03 -24.25
C VAL A 55 -6.32 -3.81 -25.76
N PRO A 56 -5.48 -2.85 -26.19
CA PRO A 56 -5.19 -2.60 -27.60
C PRO A 56 -4.61 -3.81 -28.31
N THR A 57 -4.72 -3.83 -29.63
CA THR A 57 -4.25 -4.96 -30.45
C THR A 57 -2.74 -5.14 -30.34
N GLU A 58 -1.96 -4.07 -30.29
CA GLU A 58 -0.51 -4.16 -30.08
C GLU A 58 -0.16 -4.82 -28.74
N VAL A 59 -0.84 -4.46 -27.65
CA VAL A 59 -0.62 -5.07 -26.33
C VAL A 59 -1.06 -6.54 -26.30
N LYS A 60 -2.18 -6.88 -26.95
CA LYS A 60 -2.65 -8.28 -27.06
C LYS A 60 -1.67 -9.19 -27.82
N LYS A 61 -1.01 -8.64 -28.85
CA LYS A 61 -0.06 -9.36 -29.69
C LYS A 61 1.36 -9.35 -29.12
N LEU A 62 1.68 -8.44 -28.20
CA LEU A 62 2.99 -8.30 -27.59
C LEU A 62 3.43 -9.60 -26.91
N LYS A 63 4.65 -10.01 -27.23
CA LYS A 63 5.34 -11.15 -26.60
C LYS A 63 6.34 -10.61 -25.59
N GLY A 64 6.63 -11.39 -24.55
CA GLY A 64 7.67 -11.04 -23.60
C GLY A 64 9.06 -11.04 -24.26
N PRO A 65 10.03 -10.30 -23.70
CA PRO A 65 9.95 -9.57 -22.43
C PRO A 65 9.40 -8.13 -22.58
N PHE A 66 8.72 -7.64 -21.55
CA PHE A 66 8.31 -6.25 -21.42
C PHE A 66 8.13 -5.88 -19.94
N LEU A 67 8.12 -4.57 -19.66
CA LEU A 67 7.82 -4.02 -18.34
C LEU A 67 6.37 -3.55 -18.30
N LEU A 68 5.59 -4.06 -17.35
CA LEU A 68 4.23 -3.63 -17.06
C LEU A 68 4.23 -2.71 -15.84
N LEU A 69 3.80 -1.47 -16.02
CA LEU A 69 3.66 -0.49 -14.95
C LEU A 69 2.17 -0.21 -14.69
N SER A 70 1.75 -0.15 -13.44
CA SER A 70 0.34 0.12 -13.12
C SER A 70 0.19 0.99 -11.88
N ASN A 71 -0.86 1.80 -11.83
CA ASN A 71 -1.25 2.49 -10.59
C ASN A 71 -1.59 1.47 -9.49
N HIS A 72 -1.52 1.85 -8.20
CA HIS A 72 -1.72 0.90 -7.10
C HIS A 72 -2.82 1.35 -6.13
N LEU A 73 -3.93 0.61 -6.10
CA LEU A 73 -5.18 0.97 -5.45
C LEU A 73 -5.61 -0.10 -4.44
N GLY A 74 -5.75 -1.36 -4.88
CA GLY A 74 -6.33 -2.46 -4.10
C GLY A 74 -5.36 -3.61 -3.83
N ILE A 75 -5.81 -4.61 -3.07
CA ILE A 75 -5.02 -5.83 -2.83
C ILE A 75 -5.00 -6.76 -4.06
N PHE A 76 -6.03 -6.66 -4.91
CA PHE A 76 -6.23 -7.55 -6.05
C PHE A 76 -5.51 -7.10 -7.32
N ASP A 77 -4.92 -5.91 -7.31
CA ASP A 77 -4.25 -5.26 -8.44
C ASP A 77 -3.33 -6.18 -9.26
N PRO A 78 -2.31 -6.85 -8.69
CA PRO A 78 -1.41 -7.69 -9.48
C PRO A 78 -2.12 -8.85 -10.18
N PHE A 79 -3.17 -9.39 -9.57
CA PHE A 79 -3.92 -10.51 -10.14
C PHE A 79 -4.87 -10.03 -11.24
N VAL A 80 -5.55 -8.91 -11.02
CA VAL A 80 -6.50 -8.32 -11.96
C VAL A 80 -5.78 -7.76 -13.19
N VAL A 81 -4.69 -7.04 -12.99
CA VAL A 81 -3.85 -6.51 -14.08
C VAL A 81 -3.16 -7.66 -14.83
N GLY A 82 -2.54 -8.60 -14.13
CA GLY A 82 -1.85 -9.73 -14.76
C GLY A 82 -2.79 -10.64 -15.56
N TYR A 83 -4.08 -10.72 -15.22
CA TYR A 83 -5.03 -11.62 -15.86
C TYR A 83 -5.36 -11.26 -17.31
N PHE A 84 -5.53 -9.96 -17.62
CA PHE A 84 -5.89 -9.50 -18.96
C PHE A 84 -4.72 -9.48 -19.94
N ILE A 85 -3.49 -9.64 -19.44
CA ILE A 85 -2.30 -9.84 -20.23
C ILE A 85 -2.14 -11.34 -20.56
N LYS A 86 -1.77 -11.63 -21.81
CA LYS A 86 -1.55 -13.00 -22.27
C LYS A 86 -0.31 -13.61 -21.62
N GLU A 87 0.78 -12.86 -21.58
CA GLU A 87 2.08 -13.31 -21.06
C GLU A 87 2.09 -13.37 -19.52
N PRO A 88 2.85 -14.30 -18.90
CA PRO A 88 2.97 -14.35 -17.45
C PRO A 88 3.76 -13.15 -16.95
N VAL A 89 3.17 -12.39 -16.02
CA VAL A 89 3.78 -11.21 -15.41
C VAL A 89 4.31 -11.57 -14.02
N GLN A 90 5.61 -11.41 -13.81
CA GLN A 90 6.26 -11.60 -12.51
C GLN A 90 6.31 -10.25 -11.78
N PHE A 91 5.44 -10.06 -10.79
CA PHE A 91 5.34 -8.79 -10.05
C PHE A 91 6.40 -8.65 -8.96
N VAL A 92 6.78 -7.41 -8.66
CA VAL A 92 7.58 -7.07 -7.49
C VAL A 92 6.67 -6.91 -6.27
N SER A 93 7.04 -7.52 -5.13
CA SER A 93 6.33 -7.36 -3.86
C SER A 93 7.31 -7.26 -2.69
N SER A 94 6.85 -6.67 -1.58
CA SER A 94 7.64 -6.59 -0.35
C SER A 94 7.98 -8.00 0.15
N ASP A 95 9.20 -8.17 0.65
CA ASP A 95 9.61 -9.36 1.42
C ASP A 95 8.66 -9.69 2.58
N ALA A 96 8.05 -8.68 3.21
CA ALA A 96 7.01 -8.83 4.22
C ALA A 96 5.81 -9.69 3.77
N ALA A 97 5.52 -9.75 2.46
CA ALA A 97 4.46 -10.61 1.94
C ALA A 97 4.78 -12.12 2.03
N PHE A 98 6.04 -12.49 2.30
CA PHE A 98 6.54 -13.86 2.34
C PHE A 98 6.75 -14.40 3.77
N HIS A 99 6.22 -13.74 4.80
CA HIS A 99 6.40 -14.17 6.19
C HIS A 99 5.70 -15.50 6.48
N THR A 100 4.46 -15.70 6.05
CA THR A 100 3.73 -16.94 6.33
C THR A 100 4.15 -18.07 5.36
N PRO A 101 4.24 -19.33 5.82
CA PRO A 101 4.65 -20.45 4.95
C PRO A 101 3.79 -20.60 3.69
N PHE A 102 2.47 -20.45 3.82
CA PHE A 102 1.54 -20.51 2.70
C PHE A 102 1.77 -19.38 1.69
N MET A 103 1.86 -18.12 2.15
CA MET A 103 2.10 -16.98 1.24
C MET A 103 3.47 -17.08 0.59
N ARG A 104 4.49 -17.52 1.35
CA ARG A 104 5.81 -17.79 0.80
C ARG A 104 5.76 -18.80 -0.33
N TRP A 105 5.13 -19.95 -0.11
CA TRP A 105 4.95 -20.97 -1.15
C TRP A 105 4.18 -20.40 -2.35
N PHE A 106 3.04 -19.75 -2.12
CA PHE A 106 2.18 -19.22 -3.17
C PHE A 106 2.91 -18.19 -4.05
N LEU A 107 3.44 -17.12 -3.44
CA LEU A 107 4.13 -16.04 -4.16
C LEU A 107 5.41 -16.52 -4.86
N THR A 108 6.11 -17.49 -4.26
CA THR A 108 7.30 -18.09 -4.85
C THR A 108 6.96 -18.89 -6.12
N ASN A 109 5.84 -19.62 -6.13
CA ASN A 109 5.40 -20.36 -7.34
C ASN A 109 4.79 -19.44 -8.42
N LEU A 110 4.26 -18.27 -8.04
CA LEU A 110 3.91 -17.21 -9.00
C LEU A 110 5.14 -16.46 -9.53
N GLY A 111 6.35 -16.78 -9.05
CA GLY A 111 7.57 -16.11 -9.47
C GLY A 111 7.65 -14.63 -9.04
N VAL A 112 7.00 -14.26 -7.94
CA VAL A 112 7.04 -12.89 -7.41
C VAL A 112 8.47 -12.51 -7.00
N ILE A 113 8.92 -11.34 -7.43
CA ILE A 113 10.23 -10.79 -7.13
C ILE A 113 10.16 -10.09 -5.77
N LYS A 114 11.04 -10.47 -4.84
CA LYS A 114 11.11 -9.87 -3.51
C LYS A 114 11.84 -8.53 -3.57
N LYS A 115 11.30 -7.53 -2.89
CA LYS A 115 11.94 -6.23 -2.65
C LYS A 115 12.01 -5.98 -1.14
N LYS A 116 13.20 -5.65 -0.65
CA LYS A 116 13.37 -5.09 0.70
C LYS A 116 12.95 -3.62 0.71
N LYS A 117 12.15 -3.22 1.69
CA LYS A 117 11.73 -1.81 1.84
C LYS A 117 12.91 -0.95 2.32
N ASN A 118 12.95 0.29 1.83
CA ASN A 118 13.80 1.38 2.35
C ASN A 118 15.32 1.12 2.38
N ILE A 119 15.80 0.16 1.58
CA ILE A 119 17.21 -0.05 1.32
C ILE A 119 17.47 -0.22 -0.17
N ARG A 120 18.71 0.05 -0.60
CA ARG A 120 19.14 -0.27 -1.97
C ARG A 120 19.16 -1.78 -2.15
N ASP A 121 18.26 -2.28 -2.98
CA ASP A 121 18.11 -3.72 -3.22
C ASP A 121 18.70 -4.12 -4.58
N SER A 122 20.02 -4.26 -4.62
CA SER A 122 20.73 -4.76 -5.82
C SER A 122 20.36 -6.20 -6.17
N GLN A 123 19.77 -6.97 -5.24
CA GLN A 123 19.29 -8.32 -5.53
C GLN A 123 18.00 -8.26 -6.37
N MET A 124 17.06 -7.39 -6.00
CA MET A 124 15.83 -7.15 -6.76
C MET A 124 16.12 -6.76 -8.21
N ILE A 125 17.11 -5.88 -8.46
CA ILE A 125 17.54 -5.51 -9.82
C ILE A 125 18.08 -6.72 -10.60
N ARG A 126 18.89 -7.58 -9.95
CA ARG A 126 19.41 -8.81 -10.58
C ARG A 126 18.30 -9.80 -10.91
N ASP A 127 17.30 -9.93 -10.04
CA ASP A 127 16.14 -10.78 -10.27
C ASP A 127 15.27 -10.25 -11.42
N LEU A 128 15.06 -8.94 -11.51
CA LEU A 128 14.39 -8.29 -12.66
C LEU A 128 15.08 -8.62 -13.99
N LEU A 129 16.40 -8.39 -14.07
CA LEU A 129 17.18 -8.72 -15.26
C LEU A 129 17.13 -10.21 -15.59
N THR A 130 17.08 -11.08 -14.58
CA THR A 130 16.94 -12.53 -14.77
C THR A 130 15.60 -12.91 -15.38
N VAL A 131 14.49 -12.27 -14.96
CA VAL A 131 13.17 -12.47 -15.56
C VAL A 131 13.13 -11.99 -17.00
N ILE A 132 13.65 -10.79 -17.28
CA ILE A 132 13.72 -10.23 -18.63
C ILE A 132 14.55 -11.13 -19.56
N LYS A 133 15.72 -11.61 -19.12
CA LYS A 133 16.56 -12.55 -19.89
C LYS A 133 15.89 -13.88 -20.19
N ARG A 134 14.88 -14.29 -19.41
CA ARG A 134 14.06 -15.49 -19.68
C ARG A 134 12.95 -15.23 -20.70
N GLY A 135 12.81 -14.01 -21.21
CA GLY A 135 11.74 -13.60 -22.13
C GLY A 135 10.40 -13.37 -21.45
N ASN A 136 10.36 -13.22 -20.13
CA ASN A 136 9.13 -13.03 -19.36
C ASN A 136 8.84 -11.54 -19.12
N ALA A 137 7.58 -11.22 -18.81
CA ALA A 137 7.18 -9.88 -18.41
C ALA A 137 7.41 -9.65 -16.90
N VAL A 138 7.78 -8.41 -16.56
CA VAL A 138 7.89 -7.93 -15.18
C VAL A 138 6.75 -6.97 -14.88
N GLY A 139 6.15 -7.06 -13.70
CA GLY A 139 5.17 -6.10 -13.21
C GLY A 139 5.69 -5.25 -12.05
N ILE A 140 5.55 -3.93 -12.13
CA ILE A 140 5.91 -2.99 -11.06
C ILE A 140 4.79 -1.99 -10.85
N PHE A 141 4.48 -1.71 -9.58
CA PHE A 141 3.67 -0.58 -9.16
C PHE A 141 4.61 0.58 -8.81
N PRO A 142 4.84 1.55 -9.71
CA PRO A 142 5.89 2.54 -9.55
C PRO A 142 5.64 3.52 -8.40
N GLU A 143 4.40 3.64 -7.92
CA GLU A 143 4.01 4.39 -6.72
C GLU A 143 4.63 3.80 -5.42
N GLY A 144 5.00 2.51 -5.43
CA GLY A 144 5.63 1.82 -4.30
C GLY A 144 4.70 1.47 -3.13
N THR A 145 3.50 2.06 -3.07
CA THR A 145 2.45 1.76 -2.11
C THR A 145 1.06 1.91 -2.74
N ARG A 146 0.04 1.37 -2.09
CA ARG A 146 -1.37 1.63 -2.43
C ARG A 146 -1.80 3.03 -2.01
N SER A 147 -2.54 3.71 -2.87
CA SER A 147 -3.19 4.98 -2.57
C SER A 147 -4.27 4.84 -1.48
N TRP A 148 -4.32 5.79 -0.55
CA TRP A 148 -5.37 5.87 0.48
C TRP A 148 -6.68 6.43 -0.07
N THR A 149 -6.60 7.29 -1.08
CA THR A 149 -7.72 8.08 -1.60
C THR A 149 -8.14 7.66 -3.01
N GLY A 150 -7.26 7.00 -3.76
CA GLY A 150 -7.49 6.59 -5.15
C GLY A 150 -6.86 7.50 -6.19
N SER A 151 -6.26 8.62 -5.76
CA SER A 151 -5.43 9.48 -6.61
C SER A 151 -4.08 8.82 -6.84
N THR A 152 -3.53 8.98 -8.04
CA THR A 152 -2.19 8.50 -8.42
C THR A 152 -1.16 9.17 -7.53
N LEU A 153 -0.29 8.37 -6.90
CA LEU A 153 0.79 8.88 -6.06
C LEU A 153 2.01 9.30 -6.88
N PRO A 154 2.88 10.17 -6.34
CA PRO A 154 4.15 10.48 -6.96
C PRO A 154 4.98 9.22 -7.29
N ILE A 155 5.59 9.22 -8.46
CA ILE A 155 6.48 8.15 -8.93
C ILE A 155 7.93 8.59 -8.75
N ASP A 156 8.77 7.71 -8.20
CA ASP A 156 10.20 7.97 -8.06
C ASP A 156 10.89 8.07 -9.44
N PRO A 157 11.62 9.17 -9.74
CA PRO A 157 12.30 9.37 -11.04
C PRO A 157 13.29 8.26 -11.42
N SER A 158 13.77 7.47 -10.45
CA SER A 158 14.61 6.29 -10.72
C SER A 158 13.91 5.23 -11.57
N ILE A 159 12.58 5.28 -11.74
CA ILE A 159 11.89 4.43 -12.70
C ILE A 159 12.42 4.63 -14.13
N GLY A 160 12.81 5.85 -14.52
CA GLY A 160 13.42 6.12 -15.83
C GLY A 160 14.76 5.41 -16.02
N LYS A 161 15.58 5.36 -14.96
CA LYS A 161 16.83 4.57 -14.93
C LYS A 161 16.56 3.09 -15.06
N LEU A 162 15.54 2.58 -14.36
CA LEU A 162 15.16 1.18 -14.43
C LEU A 162 14.69 0.79 -15.83
N VAL A 163 13.84 1.61 -16.46
CA VAL A 163 13.34 1.38 -17.82
C VAL A 163 14.50 1.30 -18.82
N LYS A 164 15.45 2.25 -18.76
CA LYS A 164 16.67 2.23 -19.59
C LYS A 164 17.54 1.00 -19.32
N LEU A 165 17.67 0.59 -18.06
CA LEU A 165 18.46 -0.58 -17.68
C LEU A 165 17.85 -1.89 -18.21
N LEU A 166 16.53 -2.04 -18.13
CA LEU A 166 15.84 -3.24 -18.60
C LEU A 166 15.80 -3.29 -20.13
N ASN A 167 15.71 -2.13 -20.79
CA ASN A 167 15.75 -1.97 -22.25
C ASN A 167 14.75 -2.89 -22.99
N VAL A 168 13.50 -2.89 -22.51
CA VAL A 168 12.36 -3.65 -23.05
C VAL A 168 11.13 -2.75 -23.13
N PRO A 169 10.14 -3.04 -24.01
CA PRO A 169 8.92 -2.26 -24.12
C PRO A 169 8.26 -1.97 -22.77
N VAL A 170 7.67 -0.78 -22.64
CA VAL A 170 6.89 -0.40 -21.46
C VAL A 170 5.42 -0.39 -21.83
N VAL A 171 4.66 -1.24 -21.14
CA VAL A 171 3.20 -1.24 -21.15
C VAL A 171 2.74 -0.62 -19.85
N THR A 172 1.81 0.33 -19.91
CA THR A 172 1.11 0.81 -18.72
C THR A 172 -0.28 0.19 -18.63
N SER A 173 -0.78 0.06 -17.41
CA SER A 173 -2.17 -0.24 -17.13
C SER A 173 -2.74 0.69 -16.08
N LYS A 174 -3.84 1.35 -16.41
CA LYS A 174 -4.55 2.27 -15.52
C LYS A 174 -5.86 1.63 -15.06
N MET A 175 -5.93 1.30 -13.77
CA MET A 175 -7.14 0.80 -13.12
C MET A 175 -8.02 1.97 -12.67
N LYS A 176 -9.33 1.87 -12.98
CA LYS A 176 -10.36 2.85 -12.65
C LYS A 176 -11.53 2.15 -11.96
N GLY A 177 -12.04 2.68 -10.85
CA GLY A 177 -13.06 2.01 -10.03
C GLY A 177 -12.47 1.06 -9.00
N MET A 178 -11.17 0.73 -9.06
CA MET A 178 -10.56 -0.27 -8.17
C MET A 178 -10.51 0.20 -6.71
N GLN A 179 -10.26 1.49 -6.47
CA GLN A 179 -10.28 2.03 -5.11
C GLN A 179 -11.70 2.00 -4.53
N LEU A 180 -12.74 2.20 -5.33
CA LEU A 180 -14.12 2.04 -4.87
C LEU A 180 -14.43 0.56 -4.58
N PHE A 181 -13.92 -0.35 -5.42
CA PHE A 181 -14.11 -1.80 -5.31
C PHE A 181 -13.44 -2.42 -4.07
N ASN A 182 -12.18 -2.08 -3.79
CA ASN A 182 -11.43 -2.57 -2.64
C ASN A 182 -10.47 -1.48 -2.13
N PRO A 183 -10.98 -0.47 -1.40
CA PRO A 183 -10.13 0.60 -0.92
C PRO A 183 -9.14 0.07 0.11
N ARG A 184 -7.97 0.69 0.19
CA ARG A 184 -6.92 0.34 1.16
C ARG A 184 -7.42 0.26 2.61
N TRP A 185 -8.39 1.11 2.98
CA TRP A 185 -8.94 1.24 4.33
C TRP A 185 -10.12 0.30 4.63
N TYR A 186 -10.64 -0.47 3.66
CA TYR A 186 -11.75 -1.41 3.88
C TYR A 186 -11.32 -2.85 3.58
N PRO A 187 -11.53 -3.82 4.49
CA PRO A 187 -10.98 -5.17 4.34
C PRO A 187 -11.74 -6.05 3.34
N LYS A 188 -12.95 -5.66 2.92
CA LYS A 188 -13.80 -6.48 2.04
C LYS A 188 -13.93 -5.87 0.63
N ILE A 189 -14.54 -6.63 -0.27
CA ILE A 189 -14.92 -6.15 -1.60
C ILE A 189 -16.25 -5.40 -1.51
N ARG A 190 -16.36 -4.29 -2.25
CA ARG A 190 -17.59 -3.52 -2.46
C ARG A 190 -17.89 -3.53 -3.97
N PRO A 191 -18.76 -4.42 -4.46
CA PRO A 191 -18.97 -4.56 -5.90
C PRO A 191 -19.31 -3.22 -6.55
N THR A 192 -18.56 -2.88 -7.59
CA THR A 192 -18.75 -1.73 -8.46
C THR A 192 -18.00 -1.99 -9.77
N LYS A 193 -18.20 -1.14 -10.78
CA LYS A 193 -17.55 -1.34 -12.08
C LYS A 193 -16.06 -1.06 -11.95
N VAL A 194 -15.23 -1.96 -12.47
CA VAL A 194 -13.79 -1.75 -12.59
C VAL A 194 -13.40 -1.88 -14.06
N VAL A 195 -12.67 -0.87 -14.56
CA VAL A 195 -12.16 -0.83 -15.93
C VAL A 195 -10.67 -0.62 -15.90
N ILE A 196 -9.94 -1.41 -16.68
CA ILE A 196 -8.49 -1.31 -16.83
C ILE A 196 -8.16 -0.93 -18.26
N ASP A 197 -7.48 0.18 -18.46
CA ASP A 197 -6.97 0.56 -19.77
C ASP A 197 -5.50 0.22 -19.88
N TYR A 198 -5.11 -0.43 -20.97
CA TYR A 198 -3.71 -0.75 -21.26
C TYR A 198 -3.22 0.10 -22.42
N HIS A 199 -1.97 0.55 -22.34
CA HIS A 199 -1.30 1.25 -23.43
C HIS A 199 0.12 0.72 -23.61
N LEU A 200 0.56 0.60 -24.86
CA LEU A 200 1.98 0.45 -25.17
C LEU A 200 2.63 1.84 -25.09
N THR A 201 2.94 2.27 -23.88
CA THR A 201 3.45 3.62 -23.57
C THR A 201 4.77 3.91 -24.27
N ILE A 202 5.68 2.93 -24.28
CA ILE A 202 6.99 3.07 -24.90
C ILE A 202 7.37 1.79 -25.63
N SER A 203 7.50 1.87 -26.94
CA SER A 203 8.00 0.79 -27.79
C SER A 203 9.54 0.65 -27.70
N GLU A 204 10.09 -0.47 -28.19
CA GLU A 204 11.56 -0.67 -28.28
C GLU A 204 12.28 0.40 -29.08
N GLN A 205 11.61 0.93 -30.12
CA GLN A 205 12.18 1.98 -30.97
C GLN A 205 12.27 3.29 -30.18
N GLN A 206 11.16 3.70 -29.59
CA GLN A 206 11.07 4.92 -28.77
C GLN A 206 12.01 4.89 -27.55
N LEU A 207 12.26 3.71 -26.97
CA LEU A 207 13.19 3.55 -25.85
C LEU A 207 14.62 3.96 -26.18
N LYS A 208 15.04 3.88 -27.45
CA LYS A 208 16.38 4.31 -27.86
C LYS A 208 16.50 5.83 -27.86
N ASP A 209 15.43 6.50 -28.24
CA ASP A 209 15.40 7.94 -28.47
C ASP A 209 15.14 8.73 -27.18
N PHE A 210 14.20 8.29 -26.36
CA PHE A 210 13.79 9.05 -25.17
C PHE A 210 14.85 9.05 -24.08
N ASN A 211 15.10 10.20 -23.46
CA ASN A 211 15.91 10.29 -22.25
C ASN A 211 15.13 9.82 -21.00
N GLN A 212 15.77 9.81 -19.82
CA GLN A 212 15.13 9.31 -18.60
C GLN A 212 13.93 10.15 -18.15
N GLU A 213 13.99 11.47 -18.32
CA GLU A 213 12.92 12.39 -17.91
C GLU A 213 11.70 12.23 -18.81
N GLU A 214 11.90 12.14 -20.13
CA GLU A 214 10.82 11.87 -21.10
C GLU A 214 10.12 10.54 -20.83
N ILE A 215 10.88 9.51 -20.46
CA ILE A 215 10.32 8.21 -20.05
C ILE A 215 9.40 8.39 -18.83
N VAL A 216 9.87 9.10 -17.80
CA VAL A 216 9.09 9.32 -16.58
C VAL A 216 7.81 10.11 -16.88
N LEU A 217 7.91 11.18 -17.68
CA LEU A 217 6.76 12.01 -18.03
C LEU A 217 5.66 11.22 -18.76
N ARG A 218 6.03 10.37 -19.73
CA ARG A 218 5.07 9.52 -20.44
C ARG A 218 4.40 8.50 -19.53
N ILE A 219 5.16 7.90 -18.61
CA ILE A 219 4.61 6.96 -17.63
C ILE A 219 3.62 7.68 -16.70
N LEU A 220 3.96 8.89 -16.24
CA LEU A 220 3.08 9.70 -15.40
C LEU A 220 1.79 10.06 -16.14
N GLU A 221 1.90 10.53 -17.39
CA GLU A 221 0.74 10.88 -18.21
C GLU A 221 -0.23 9.70 -18.39
N ASP A 222 0.30 8.53 -18.74
CA ASP A 222 -0.52 7.33 -18.97
C ASP A 222 -1.17 6.81 -17.68
N LEU A 223 -0.42 6.80 -16.57
CA LEU A 223 -0.90 6.30 -15.28
C LEU A 223 -1.76 7.31 -14.52
N ASN A 224 -1.74 8.59 -14.88
CA ASN A 224 -2.49 9.62 -14.18
C ASN A 224 -3.98 9.28 -14.12
N HIS A 225 -4.48 9.23 -12.89
CA HIS A 225 -5.83 8.88 -12.52
C HIS A 225 -6.18 9.53 -11.18
N ASP A 226 -7.39 10.04 -11.10
CA ASP A 226 -8.02 10.43 -9.85
C ASP A 226 -9.39 9.78 -9.74
N GLU A 227 -9.57 8.98 -8.68
CA GLU A 227 -10.80 8.22 -8.50
C GLU A 227 -12.02 9.10 -8.18
N VAL A 228 -11.82 10.22 -7.48
CA VAL A 228 -12.93 11.12 -7.13
C VAL A 228 -13.42 11.84 -8.38
N ASP A 229 -12.52 12.34 -9.23
CA ASP A 229 -12.89 13.00 -10.47
C ASP A 229 -13.54 12.01 -11.45
N TYR A 230 -12.97 10.81 -11.58
CA TYR A 230 -13.56 9.72 -12.35
C TYR A 230 -14.98 9.38 -11.85
N GLN A 231 -15.19 9.36 -10.55
CA GLN A 231 -16.48 9.04 -9.96
C GLN A 231 -17.50 10.18 -10.11
N LYS A 232 -17.07 11.45 -10.11
CA LYS A 232 -17.93 12.61 -10.41
C LYS A 232 -18.52 12.52 -11.83
N GLU A 233 -17.70 12.10 -12.79
CA GLU A 233 -18.11 11.91 -14.19
C GLU A 233 -18.98 10.66 -14.39
N ARG A 234 -18.59 9.52 -13.79
CA ARG A 234 -19.21 8.22 -14.10
C ARG A 234 -20.36 7.84 -13.19
N LYS A 235 -20.44 8.40 -11.99
CA LYS A 235 -21.44 8.11 -10.95
C LYS A 235 -21.70 6.61 -10.81
N GLN A 236 -20.65 5.84 -10.58
CA GLN A 236 -20.77 4.38 -10.51
C GLN A 236 -21.33 3.97 -9.14
N LYS A 237 -22.43 3.23 -9.14
CA LYS A 237 -23.01 2.74 -7.90
C LYS A 237 -22.07 1.74 -7.21
N ILE A 238 -21.90 1.92 -5.90
CA ILE A 238 -21.19 0.99 -5.02
C ILE A 238 -22.24 0.14 -4.30
N HIS A 239 -22.20 -1.16 -4.53
CA HIS A 239 -23.14 -2.11 -3.94
C HIS A 239 -22.64 -2.54 -2.56
N SER A 240 -22.70 -1.61 -1.59
CA SER A 240 -22.39 -1.87 -0.18
C SER A 240 -23.34 -1.07 0.70
N SER A 241 -23.80 -1.67 1.79
CA SER A 241 -24.54 -1.00 2.87
C SER A 241 -23.63 -0.55 4.03
N HIS A 242 -22.31 -0.67 3.88
CA HIS A 242 -21.29 -0.39 4.91
C HIS A 242 -20.19 0.53 4.33
N ARG A 243 -20.58 1.67 3.74
CA ARG A 243 -19.65 2.54 3.00
C ARG A 243 -18.75 3.39 3.88
N ALA A 244 -19.16 3.68 5.12
CA ALA A 244 -18.37 4.40 6.13
C ALA A 244 -17.61 3.46 7.07
N GLU A 245 -17.90 2.15 7.07
CA GLU A 245 -17.20 1.19 7.93
C GLU A 245 -15.68 1.26 7.68
N TYR A 246 -14.89 1.41 8.75
CA TYR A 246 -13.42 1.61 8.74
C TYR A 246 -12.93 2.95 8.16
N ILE A 247 -13.81 3.97 8.00
CA ILE A 247 -13.39 5.31 7.54
C ILE A 247 -12.28 5.90 8.41
N ASN A 248 -12.24 5.56 9.70
CA ASN A 248 -11.25 6.01 10.66
C ASN A 248 -9.81 5.60 10.31
N HIS A 249 -9.61 4.58 9.44
CA HIS A 249 -8.27 4.23 8.98
C HIS A 249 -7.72 5.26 8.00
N VAL A 250 -8.59 5.95 7.26
CA VAL A 250 -8.20 6.98 6.27
C VAL A 250 -8.45 8.40 6.78
N LEU A 251 -9.52 8.67 7.54
CA LEU A 251 -9.83 9.98 8.12
C LEU A 251 -9.65 9.95 9.64
N PHE A 252 -8.86 10.87 10.17
CA PHE A 252 -8.52 10.93 11.60
C PHE A 252 -8.71 12.31 12.23
N LEU A 253 -8.89 13.38 11.44
CA LEU A 253 -9.04 14.74 11.98
C LEU A 253 -10.42 15.31 11.65
N CYS A 254 -11.14 15.79 12.66
CA CYS A 254 -12.44 16.45 12.45
C CYS A 254 -12.27 17.85 11.80
N PRO A 255 -13.01 18.18 10.72
CA PRO A 255 -12.94 19.46 10.02
C PRO A 255 -13.46 20.64 10.83
N GLU A 256 -14.34 20.37 11.80
CA GLU A 256 -15.03 21.37 12.62
C GLU A 256 -14.28 21.63 13.93
N CYS A 257 -14.09 20.61 14.76
CA CYS A 257 -13.47 20.77 16.09
C CYS A 257 -12.00 20.36 16.18
N ARG A 258 -11.40 19.85 15.09
CA ARG A 258 -9.99 19.37 15.05
C ARG A 258 -9.64 18.26 16.04
N SER A 259 -10.63 17.55 16.60
CA SER A 259 -10.37 16.36 17.40
C SER A 259 -9.78 15.23 16.55
N ILE A 260 -8.86 14.45 17.14
CA ILE A 260 -8.13 13.35 16.48
C ILE A 260 -8.72 11.99 16.91
N ASP A 261 -8.98 11.12 15.93
CA ASP A 261 -9.55 9.77 16.06
C ASP A 261 -10.92 9.71 16.79
N GLN A 262 -11.68 10.81 16.80
CA GLN A 262 -12.96 10.88 17.53
C GLN A 262 -14.17 10.58 16.63
N PHE A 263 -14.10 9.55 15.78
CA PHE A 263 -15.21 9.21 14.87
C PHE A 263 -15.94 7.94 15.27
N ARG A 264 -17.26 8.04 15.46
CA ARG A 264 -18.17 6.89 15.55
C ARG A 264 -18.71 6.57 14.18
N VAL A 265 -18.86 5.29 13.87
CA VAL A 265 -19.27 4.81 12.55
C VAL A 265 -20.45 3.87 12.71
N ASP A 266 -21.48 4.06 11.88
CA ASP A 266 -22.60 3.13 11.71
C ASP A 266 -22.87 2.97 10.21
N LYS A 267 -22.54 1.80 9.66
CA LYS A 267 -22.83 1.44 8.26
C LYS A 267 -22.32 2.45 7.22
N ASN A 268 -23.18 3.36 6.75
CA ASN A 268 -22.87 4.36 5.74
C ASN A 268 -22.64 5.74 6.33
N ASP A 269 -22.80 5.87 7.64
CA ASP A 269 -22.81 7.11 8.39
C ASP A 269 -21.63 7.12 9.34
N PHE A 270 -21.07 8.31 9.59
CA PHE A 270 -20.11 8.52 10.65
C PHE A 270 -20.29 9.90 11.26
N CYS A 271 -19.91 10.06 12.53
CA CYS A 271 -20.00 11.32 13.23
C CYS A 271 -18.83 11.57 14.17
N CYS A 272 -18.50 12.84 14.37
CA CYS A 272 -17.53 13.22 15.40
C CYS A 272 -18.17 13.05 16.79
N SER A 273 -17.48 12.36 17.71
CA SER A 273 -17.94 12.14 19.09
C SER A 273 -17.83 13.36 19.99
N ILE A 274 -17.18 14.43 19.52
CA ILE A 274 -16.94 15.66 20.29
C ILE A 274 -17.91 16.78 19.90
N CYS A 275 -18.09 17.03 18.60
CA CYS A 275 -18.92 18.14 18.11
C CYS A 275 -20.15 17.67 17.32
N ASP A 276 -20.42 16.36 17.28
CA ASP A 276 -21.54 15.74 16.59
C ASP A 276 -21.69 16.10 15.10
N ASN A 277 -20.58 16.51 14.44
CA ASN A 277 -20.57 16.68 12.99
C ASN A 277 -20.85 15.33 12.32
N LYS A 278 -22.03 15.20 11.69
CA LYS A 278 -22.53 13.97 11.05
C LYS A 278 -22.26 13.99 9.55
N THR A 279 -22.00 12.81 8.99
CA THR A 279 -21.75 12.68 7.57
C THR A 279 -22.28 11.33 7.06
N HIS A 280 -23.14 11.39 6.06
CA HIS A 280 -23.60 10.24 5.29
C HIS A 280 -22.71 10.02 4.08
N ILE A 281 -22.31 8.77 3.79
CA ILE A 281 -21.64 8.39 2.54
C ILE A 281 -22.67 7.79 1.60
N ASN A 282 -23.00 8.51 0.52
CA ASN A 282 -23.99 8.06 -0.46
C ASN A 282 -23.49 6.88 -1.31
N GLN A 283 -24.37 6.34 -2.17
CA GLN A 283 -24.06 5.18 -3.02
C GLN A 283 -22.95 5.40 -4.06
N PHE A 284 -22.46 6.63 -4.20
CA PHE A 284 -21.39 7.03 -5.10
C PHE A 284 -20.10 7.39 -4.35
N SER A 285 -20.03 7.17 -3.03
CA SER A 285 -18.89 7.53 -2.17
C SER A 285 -18.68 9.03 -1.93
N PHE A 286 -19.71 9.85 -2.12
CA PHE A 286 -19.69 11.27 -1.73
C PHE A 286 -20.37 11.49 -0.39
N PHE A 287 -19.94 12.53 0.31
CA PHE A 287 -20.44 12.93 1.61
C PHE A 287 -21.66 13.84 1.47
N GLU A 288 -22.69 13.54 2.26
CA GLU A 288 -23.93 14.28 2.34
C GLU A 288 -24.23 14.58 3.82
N SER A 289 -24.86 15.72 4.10
CA SER A 289 -25.34 16.02 5.45
C SER A 289 -26.80 15.60 5.61
N ASP A 290 -27.14 15.03 6.76
CA ASP A 290 -28.50 14.60 7.08
C ASP A 290 -29.51 15.76 7.15
N ASN A 291 -29.04 16.97 7.47
CA ASN A 291 -29.87 18.17 7.66
C ASN A 291 -29.75 19.19 6.51
N GLY A 292 -29.05 18.84 5.42
CA GLY A 292 -28.79 19.75 4.30
C GLY A 292 -27.73 20.82 4.56
N GLU A 293 -27.02 20.78 5.70
CA GLU A 293 -25.88 21.64 5.95
C GLU A 293 -24.76 21.40 4.93
N LYS A 294 -24.07 22.47 4.57
CA LYS A 294 -22.93 22.40 3.66
C LYS A 294 -21.74 21.80 4.39
N LEU A 295 -21.37 20.58 4.02
CA LEU A 295 -20.14 19.95 4.50
C LEU A 295 -18.91 20.68 3.95
N LYS A 296 -17.85 20.74 4.77
CA LYS A 296 -16.55 21.29 4.35
C LYS A 296 -15.93 20.52 3.18
N PHE A 297 -16.16 19.21 3.14
CA PHE A 297 -15.70 18.31 2.08
C PHE A 297 -16.84 17.39 1.66
N ASP A 298 -16.92 17.08 0.37
CA ASP A 298 -17.89 16.14 -0.20
C ASP A 298 -17.28 14.76 -0.51
N ASN A 299 -15.99 14.52 -0.20
CA ASN A 299 -15.30 13.28 -0.50
C ASN A 299 -14.08 13.01 0.40
N ILE A 300 -13.62 11.76 0.40
CA ILE A 300 -12.50 11.27 1.21
C ILE A 300 -11.17 11.93 0.79
N ARG A 301 -10.91 12.10 -0.51
CA ARG A 301 -9.63 12.62 -1.03
C ARG A 301 -9.36 14.02 -0.50
N ASP A 302 -10.33 14.92 -0.59
CA ASP A 302 -10.15 16.32 -0.23
C ASP A 302 -10.04 16.49 1.29
N TRP A 303 -10.83 15.74 2.06
CA TRP A 303 -10.69 15.69 3.53
C TRP A 303 -9.32 15.12 3.92
N PHE A 304 -8.88 14.02 3.29
CA PHE A 304 -7.58 13.40 3.54
C PHE A 304 -6.41 14.37 3.29
N ASN A 305 -6.44 15.07 2.16
CA ASN A 305 -5.42 16.05 1.81
C ASN A 305 -5.39 17.20 2.82
N TRP A 306 -6.56 17.71 3.21
CA TRP A 306 -6.67 18.75 4.24
C TRP A 306 -6.11 18.29 5.60
N GLN A 307 -6.54 17.14 6.13
CA GLN A 307 -6.06 16.68 7.44
C GLN A 307 -4.55 16.40 7.45
N ALA A 308 -3.99 15.93 6.32
CA ALA A 308 -2.56 15.69 6.19
C ALA A 308 -1.80 17.01 6.24
N LYS A 309 -2.30 18.05 5.55
CA LYS A 309 -1.75 19.41 5.59
C LYS A 309 -1.82 20.01 7.00
N GLU A 310 -2.96 19.87 7.68
CA GLU A 310 -3.13 20.42 9.04
C GLU A 310 -2.23 19.69 10.06
N LEU A 311 -2.09 18.37 9.96
CA LEU A 311 -1.18 17.62 10.83
C LEU A 311 0.28 18.02 10.59
N ARG A 312 0.69 18.20 9.33
CA ARG A 312 2.05 18.70 9.00
C ARG A 312 2.32 20.06 9.62
N LYS A 313 1.36 21.01 9.51
CA LYS A 313 1.47 22.33 10.14
C LYS A 313 1.61 22.23 11.66
N LEU A 314 0.80 21.40 12.30
CA LEU A 314 0.88 21.16 13.75
C LEU A 314 2.26 20.61 14.15
N VAL A 315 2.74 19.60 13.43
CA VAL A 315 4.05 18.97 13.67
C VAL A 315 5.18 19.98 13.47
N ARG A 316 5.17 20.73 12.37
CA ARG A 316 6.18 21.77 12.07
C ARG A 316 6.19 22.85 13.16
N GLY A 317 5.02 23.37 13.53
CA GLY A 317 4.92 24.37 14.59
C GLY A 317 5.42 23.87 15.95
N LYS A 318 5.13 22.61 16.33
CA LYS A 318 5.67 22.01 17.56
C LYS A 318 7.19 21.79 17.46
N PHE A 319 7.70 21.40 16.30
CA PHE A 319 9.13 21.19 16.07
C PHE A 319 9.93 22.48 16.14
N GLU A 320 9.49 23.55 15.45
CA GLU A 320 10.13 24.88 15.46
C GLU A 320 10.17 25.49 16.86
N ASN A 321 9.09 25.29 17.64
CA ASN A 321 9.00 25.74 19.02
C ASN A 321 9.68 24.81 20.03
N LYS A 322 10.32 23.72 19.59
CA LYS A 322 10.96 22.71 20.46
C LYS A 322 10.03 22.22 21.58
N SER A 323 8.75 22.02 21.25
CA SER A 323 7.71 21.64 22.21
C SER A 323 8.00 20.27 22.85
N SER A 324 7.89 20.20 24.18
CA SER A 324 8.00 18.95 24.94
C SER A 324 6.67 18.18 25.07
N GLU A 325 5.57 18.77 24.59
CA GLU A 325 4.24 18.15 24.65
C GLU A 325 4.04 17.12 23.54
N ALA A 326 3.22 16.11 23.82
CA ALA A 326 2.78 15.19 22.78
C ALA A 326 2.01 15.93 21.67
N ILE A 327 2.22 15.50 20.44
CA ILE A 327 1.47 15.97 19.26
C ILE A 327 0.09 15.31 19.25
N PHE A 328 0.05 14.01 19.52
CA PHE A 328 -1.15 13.21 19.73
C PHE A 328 -0.79 11.93 20.48
N TYR A 329 -1.80 11.22 21.00
CA TYR A 329 -1.65 9.93 21.64
C TYR A 329 -2.87 9.04 21.35
N ASN A 330 -2.69 7.74 21.52
CA ASN A 330 -3.77 6.76 21.56
C ASN A 330 -3.62 5.87 22.78
N ASP A 331 -4.71 5.68 23.53
CA ASP A 331 -4.81 4.70 24.60
C ASP A 331 -5.15 3.31 24.05
N LYS A 332 -5.00 2.26 24.88
CA LYS A 332 -5.36 0.87 24.55
C LYS A 332 -4.65 0.37 23.28
N MET A 333 -3.35 0.56 23.27
CA MET A 333 -2.44 0.11 22.22
C MET A 333 -1.63 -1.07 22.75
N VAL A 334 -1.48 -2.13 21.97
CA VAL A 334 -0.61 -3.27 22.29
C VAL A 334 0.67 -3.18 21.47
N LEU A 335 1.81 -3.19 22.14
CA LEU A 335 3.13 -3.25 21.50
C LEU A 335 3.62 -4.70 21.44
N PHE A 336 4.09 -5.11 20.27
CA PHE A 336 4.74 -6.39 20.02
C PHE A 336 6.14 -6.17 19.44
N GLU A 337 7.08 -7.02 19.82
CA GLU A 337 8.46 -7.01 19.33
C GLU A 337 8.77 -8.30 18.57
N GLU A 338 9.61 -8.18 17.54
CA GLU A 338 10.14 -9.33 16.82
C GLU A 338 10.94 -10.26 17.75
N GLU A 339 10.57 -11.55 17.74
CA GLU A 339 11.26 -12.64 18.41
C GLU A 339 11.42 -13.82 17.44
N GLY A 340 12.55 -13.84 16.73
CA GLY A 340 12.78 -14.84 15.68
C GLY A 340 11.81 -14.68 14.51
N PRO A 341 11.06 -15.72 14.09
CA PRO A 341 10.05 -15.60 13.04
C PRO A 341 8.72 -14.99 13.52
N ASP A 342 8.54 -14.83 14.84
CA ASP A 342 7.27 -14.46 15.47
C ASP A 342 7.35 -13.07 16.15
N PHE A 343 6.24 -12.68 16.78
CA PHE A 343 6.11 -11.46 17.56
C PHE A 343 5.72 -11.80 18.99
N LYS A 344 6.45 -11.26 19.96
CA LYS A 344 6.14 -11.35 21.38
C LYS A 344 5.49 -10.06 21.85
N GLU A 345 4.44 -10.18 22.65
CA GLU A 345 3.79 -9.03 23.28
C GLU A 345 4.73 -8.40 24.33
N PHE A 346 4.90 -7.08 24.23
CA PHE A 346 5.58 -6.26 25.24
C PHE A 346 4.61 -5.78 26.32
N GLY A 347 3.39 -5.42 25.92
CA GLY A 347 2.28 -5.07 26.82
C GLY A 347 1.22 -4.22 26.13
N SER A 348 0.14 -3.91 26.86
CA SER A 348 -0.89 -2.93 26.47
C SER A 348 -0.74 -1.62 27.26
N GLY A 349 -1.06 -0.50 26.63
CA GLY A 349 -1.03 0.82 27.26
C GLY A 349 -1.21 2.00 26.30
N ARG A 350 -0.61 3.15 26.65
CA ARG A 350 -0.67 4.39 25.88
C ARG A 350 0.50 4.49 24.91
N LEU A 351 0.24 4.97 23.69
CA LEU A 351 1.25 5.36 22.73
C LEU A 351 1.15 6.86 22.46
N SER A 352 2.24 7.60 22.70
CA SER A 352 2.31 9.06 22.57
C SER A 352 3.37 9.45 21.53
N PHE A 353 3.02 10.35 20.61
CA PHE A 353 3.94 10.86 19.58
C PHE A 353 4.45 12.25 19.96
N TYR A 354 5.77 12.43 19.96
CA TYR A 354 6.46 13.71 20.20
C TYR A 354 7.27 14.12 18.96
N ILE A 355 7.88 15.30 19.00
CA ILE A 355 8.69 15.82 17.89
C ILE A 355 9.97 14.99 17.62
N ASP A 356 10.45 14.25 18.61
CA ASP A 356 11.74 13.53 18.59
C ASP A 356 11.61 12.03 18.93
N ARG A 357 10.48 11.60 19.50
CA ARG A 357 10.28 10.22 19.97
C ARG A 357 8.82 9.76 19.92
N ILE A 358 8.63 8.45 19.92
CA ILE A 358 7.38 7.77 20.26
C ILE A 358 7.57 7.12 21.62
N VAL A 359 6.68 7.37 22.57
CA VAL A 359 6.71 6.77 23.90
C VAL A 359 5.54 5.80 24.04
N PHE A 360 5.85 4.56 24.40
CA PHE A 360 4.88 3.57 24.83
C PHE A 360 4.93 3.43 26.35
N GLU A 361 3.79 3.57 27.02
CA GLU A 361 3.65 3.44 28.47
C GLU A 361 2.63 2.34 28.75
N SER A 362 3.10 1.19 29.23
CA SER A 362 2.24 0.05 29.56
C SER A 362 1.44 0.29 30.83
N ILE A 363 0.30 -0.41 30.94
CA ILE A 363 -0.54 -0.39 32.15
C ILE A 363 0.24 -0.90 33.38
N ASP A 364 1.17 -1.83 33.17
CA ASP A 364 1.99 -2.44 34.23
C ASP A 364 3.19 -1.58 34.66
N GLY A 365 3.28 -0.34 34.18
CA GLY A 365 4.33 0.62 34.56
C GLY A 365 5.64 0.49 33.78
N ASN A 366 5.77 -0.48 32.87
CA ASN A 366 6.88 -0.53 31.92
C ASN A 366 6.72 0.56 30.85
N SER A 367 7.82 1.10 30.34
CA SER A 367 7.80 2.05 29.24
C SER A 367 8.85 1.72 28.19
N LYS A 368 8.63 2.20 26.95
CA LYS A 368 9.59 2.12 25.87
C LYS A 368 9.60 3.42 25.08
N GLU A 369 10.79 3.95 24.90
CA GLU A 369 11.02 5.16 24.11
C GLU A 369 11.69 4.80 22.78
N LEU A 370 11.08 5.24 21.68
CA LEU A 370 11.54 5.02 20.32
C LEU A 370 11.89 6.37 19.69
N LEU A 371 13.17 6.71 19.62
CA LEU A 371 13.63 7.92 18.94
C LEU A 371 13.24 7.89 17.46
N ILE A 372 12.67 8.99 16.94
CA ILE A 372 12.24 9.11 15.54
C ILE A 372 13.44 8.96 14.59
N SER A 373 14.62 9.45 14.99
CA SER A 373 15.89 9.32 14.26
C SER A 373 16.38 7.87 14.12
N ASP A 374 15.90 6.96 14.97
CA ASP A 374 16.28 5.55 14.95
C ASP A 374 15.25 4.66 14.23
N ILE A 375 14.07 5.21 13.90
CA ILE A 375 13.07 4.54 13.06
C ILE A 375 13.59 4.54 11.62
N GLN A 376 13.62 3.37 10.98
CA GLN A 376 13.96 3.22 9.57
C GLN A 376 12.73 3.20 8.66
N THR A 377 11.59 2.73 9.19
CA THR A 377 10.34 2.60 8.41
C THR A 377 9.16 2.64 9.36
N ILE A 378 8.08 3.28 8.91
CA ILE A 378 6.75 3.21 9.51
C ILE A 378 5.74 2.88 8.41
N SER A 379 4.86 1.92 8.67
CA SER A 379 3.89 1.45 7.69
C SER A 379 2.53 1.21 8.34
N PRO A 380 1.50 2.03 8.03
CA PRO A 380 0.14 1.80 8.46
C PRO A 380 -0.49 0.63 7.70
N GLN A 381 -1.10 -0.27 8.46
CA GLN A 381 -1.80 -1.47 8.00
C GLN A 381 -3.28 -1.39 8.40
N LEU A 382 -4.09 -2.29 7.84
CA LEU A 382 -5.48 -2.50 8.30
C LEU A 382 -5.49 -3.07 9.73
N ARG A 383 -6.64 -2.90 10.40
CA ARG A 383 -6.89 -3.34 11.79
C ARG A 383 -6.04 -2.59 12.82
N GLU A 384 -6.07 -1.26 12.74
CA GLU A 384 -5.48 -0.38 13.75
C GLU A 384 -3.99 -0.66 13.99
N ARG A 385 -3.30 -1.16 12.95
CA ARG A 385 -1.96 -1.70 13.05
C ARG A 385 -0.95 -0.75 12.43
N ILE A 386 0.14 -0.53 13.15
CA ILE A 386 1.33 0.17 12.69
C ILE A 386 2.49 -0.81 12.79
N GLU A 387 3.24 -0.96 11.71
CA GLU A 387 4.49 -1.72 11.72
C GLU A 387 5.66 -0.74 11.60
N LEU A 388 6.61 -0.85 12.52
CA LEU A 388 7.83 -0.05 12.59
C LEU A 388 9.04 -0.96 12.36
N PHE A 389 10.06 -0.45 11.69
CA PHE A 389 11.41 -1.01 11.78
C PHE A 389 12.25 -0.03 12.59
N TYR A 390 12.77 -0.49 13.72
CA TYR A 390 13.50 0.32 14.70
C TYR A 390 14.78 -0.41 15.12
N LYS A 391 15.93 0.23 14.95
CA LYS A 391 17.27 -0.35 15.25
C LYS A 391 17.48 -1.78 14.73
N GLY A 392 16.98 -2.08 13.54
CA GLY A 392 17.13 -3.39 12.92
C GLY A 392 16.14 -4.47 13.37
N LYS A 393 15.14 -4.12 14.19
CA LYS A 393 14.06 -5.01 14.64
C LYS A 393 12.70 -4.51 14.19
N ALA A 394 11.80 -5.43 13.86
CA ALA A 394 10.41 -5.09 13.61
C ALA A 394 9.64 -4.93 14.93
N LEU A 395 8.86 -3.85 15.02
CA LEU A 395 7.86 -3.63 16.06
C LEU A 395 6.49 -3.60 15.41
N ARG A 396 5.49 -4.15 16.09
CA ARG A 396 4.09 -4.08 15.68
C ARG A 396 3.30 -3.45 16.80
N ILE A 397 2.52 -2.43 16.48
CA ILE A 397 1.63 -1.76 17.41
C ILE A 397 0.21 -1.96 16.88
N VAL A 398 -0.71 -2.39 17.73
CA VAL A 398 -2.11 -2.66 17.36
C VAL A 398 -3.03 -1.96 18.35
N GLY A 399 -3.99 -1.17 17.86
CA GLY A 399 -5.06 -0.64 18.70
C GLY A 399 -6.04 -1.74 19.11
N GLU A 400 -6.40 -1.80 20.37
CA GLU A 400 -7.42 -2.73 20.90
C GLU A 400 -8.84 -2.28 20.55
N GLU A 401 -9.02 -0.97 20.33
CA GLU A 401 -10.30 -0.37 19.94
C GLU A 401 -10.28 0.08 18.50
N ARG A 402 -11.44 -0.05 17.85
CA ARG A 402 -11.63 0.46 16.50
C ARG A 402 -11.52 1.97 16.51
N GLY A 403 -10.92 2.51 15.45
CA GLY A 403 -10.93 3.95 15.18
C GLY A 403 -9.57 4.63 15.27
N VAL A 404 -8.51 3.91 15.60
CA VAL A 404 -7.15 4.46 15.58
C VAL A 404 -6.62 4.46 14.15
N SER A 405 -6.37 5.65 13.58
CA SER A 405 -5.69 5.74 12.30
C SER A 405 -4.18 5.52 12.47
N GLY A 406 -3.61 4.56 11.75
CA GLY A 406 -2.16 4.43 11.60
C GLY A 406 -1.56 5.52 10.69
N VAL A 407 -2.37 6.14 9.83
CA VAL A 407 -1.89 7.08 8.81
C VAL A 407 -1.33 8.36 9.43
N LYS A 408 -1.93 8.87 10.51
CA LYS A 408 -1.41 10.06 11.21
C LYS A 408 0.01 9.86 11.73
N TRP A 409 0.34 8.64 12.17
CA TRP A 409 1.69 8.30 12.66
C TRP A 409 2.71 8.35 11.53
N GLU A 410 2.35 7.79 10.37
CA GLU A 410 3.18 7.86 9.17
C GLU A 410 3.37 9.31 8.70
N ILE A 411 2.30 10.11 8.64
CA ILE A 411 2.38 11.51 8.22
C ILE A 411 3.28 12.31 9.16
N ALA A 412 3.09 12.17 10.48
CA ALA A 412 3.90 12.90 11.46
C ALA A 412 5.38 12.50 11.41
N THR A 413 5.67 11.21 11.32
CA THR A 413 7.06 10.69 11.21
C THR A 413 7.74 11.21 9.95
N ASN A 414 7.08 11.12 8.79
CA ASN A 414 7.64 11.65 7.53
C ASN A 414 7.84 13.16 7.55
N THR A 415 6.99 13.90 8.27
CA THR A 415 7.17 15.35 8.47
C THR A 415 8.44 15.62 9.28
N ILE A 416 8.68 14.91 10.38
CA ILE A 416 9.92 15.04 11.17
C ILE A 416 11.15 14.66 10.34
N TRP A 417 11.12 13.55 9.59
CA TRP A 417 12.24 13.15 8.71
C TRP A 417 12.56 14.15 7.59
N ARG A 418 11.59 14.98 7.19
CA ARG A 418 11.81 16.08 6.25
C ARG A 418 12.42 17.31 6.91
N LEU A 419 11.99 17.62 8.13
CA LEU A 419 12.52 18.73 8.94
C LEU A 419 13.93 18.44 9.46
N THR A 420 14.28 17.16 9.55
CA THR A 420 15.63 16.66 9.87
C THR A 420 16.35 16.25 8.58
N ASP A 421 17.67 16.07 8.60
CA ASP A 421 18.47 15.66 7.42
C ASP A 421 18.28 14.16 7.06
N GLU A 422 17.09 13.61 7.32
CA GLU A 422 16.75 12.19 7.16
C GLU A 422 15.86 11.94 5.91
N LYS A 423 16.00 12.79 4.89
CA LYS A 423 15.18 12.76 3.67
C LYS A 423 15.17 11.40 2.96
N PHE A 424 16.23 10.60 3.13
CA PHE A 424 16.33 9.25 2.55
C PHE A 424 15.36 8.23 3.16
N LYS A 425 14.78 8.51 4.34
CA LYS A 425 13.78 7.66 5.00
C LYS A 425 12.35 8.00 4.59
N VAL A 426 12.15 9.17 4.00
CA VAL A 426 10.83 9.67 3.64
C VAL A 426 10.20 8.76 2.60
N SER A 427 8.96 8.35 2.86
CA SER A 427 8.14 7.58 1.92
C SER A 427 8.09 8.30 0.56
N SER A 428 8.31 7.56 -0.53
CA SER A 428 8.43 8.12 -1.89
C SER A 428 7.22 8.94 -2.34
N TYR A 429 6.03 8.63 -1.83
CA TYR A 429 4.78 9.34 -2.14
C TYR A 429 4.53 10.56 -1.24
N PHE A 430 5.39 10.82 -0.26
CA PHE A 430 5.28 11.96 0.64
C PHE A 430 5.97 13.17 0.02
N ASN A 431 5.23 13.90 -0.83
CA ASN A 431 5.66 15.17 -1.40
C ASN A 431 4.93 16.34 -0.72
N GLU A 432 5.64 17.44 -0.41
CA GLU A 432 5.03 18.66 0.15
C GLU A 432 4.31 19.48 -0.94
N GLU A 433 4.90 19.55 -2.14
CA GLU A 433 4.45 20.44 -3.23
C GLU A 433 3.07 20.09 -3.80
N SER A 434 2.55 18.87 -3.58
CA SER A 434 1.28 18.44 -4.18
C SER A 434 0.03 18.83 -3.38
N ILE A 435 0.16 19.51 -2.22
CA ILE A 435 -0.97 19.84 -1.34
C ILE A 435 -0.86 21.27 -0.73
N ASP A 436 0.18 22.04 -1.08
CA ASP A 436 0.28 23.45 -0.66
C ASP A 436 -0.57 24.41 -1.48
#